data_AF-A0A4V0XDM7-F1
#
_entry.id   AF-A0A4V0XDM7-F1
#
_cell.length_a   1.000
_cell.length_b   1.000
_cell.length_c   1.000
_cell.angle_alpha   90.00
_cell.angle_beta   90.00
_cell.angle_gamma   90.00
#
_symmetry.space_group_name_H-M   'P 1'
#
loop_
_entity.id
_entity.type
_entity.pdbx_description
1 polymer ?
#
loop_
_entity_poly.entity_id
_entity_poly.type
_entity_poly.pdbx_seq_one_letter_code
_entity_poly.pdbx_strand_id
1 'polypeptide(L)'
;MAEPPALLRRRELSQPITAPGASRERLLAYLALVDRPLTALLARERLTPIAPGEFTYRSNPHQVLQWQVVPTLTLRGEWEGEQLEVRSTSCRLVGLGFGMDSIGFTLEAVLGAEERGLGGWAEVGLHSRLIGNSIGRKVGTLALEAVLDRVERRVERGMRNDLGAWLAGGKF
;
A
#
# COMPACT_ATOMS: atom_id res chain seq x y z
N MET A 1 -7.83 -4.29 20.59
CA MET A 1 -7.51 -5.08 19.38
C MET A 1 -8.65 -4.91 18.40
N ALA A 2 -8.38 -4.46 17.18
CA ALA A 2 -9.38 -4.52 16.11
C ALA A 2 -9.68 -6.00 15.80
N GLU A 3 -10.93 -6.33 15.48
CA GLU A 3 -11.25 -7.69 15.01
C GLU A 3 -10.42 -8.02 13.76
N PRO A 4 -9.96 -9.27 13.58
CA PRO A 4 -9.24 -9.65 12.38
C PRO A 4 -10.18 -9.64 11.15
N PRO A 5 -9.67 -9.23 9.97
CA PRO A 5 -10.45 -9.22 8.73
C PRO A 5 -11.02 -10.58 8.38
N ALA A 6 -12.31 -10.59 8.04
CA ALA A 6 -13.03 -11.80 7.65
C ALA A 6 -12.58 -12.36 6.28
N LEU A 7 -11.84 -11.56 5.50
CA LEU A 7 -11.10 -12.00 4.34
C LEU A 7 -9.74 -11.31 4.27
N LEU A 8 -8.68 -12.08 4.06
CA LEU A 8 -7.29 -11.62 3.95
C LEU A 8 -6.63 -12.13 2.68
N ARG A 9 -5.80 -11.30 2.06
CA ARG A 9 -4.92 -11.70 0.96
C ARG A 9 -3.56 -11.06 1.12
N ARG A 10 -2.53 -11.89 1.06
CA ARG A 10 -1.12 -11.47 1.09
C ARG A 10 -0.47 -11.83 -0.23
N ARG A 11 0.42 -10.95 -0.70
CA ARG A 11 1.24 -11.16 -1.88
C ARG A 11 2.66 -10.66 -1.62
N GLU A 12 3.62 -11.54 -1.87
CA GLU A 12 5.03 -11.16 -2.00
C GLU A 12 5.22 -10.44 -3.34
N LEU A 13 6.11 -9.45 -3.41
CA LEU A 13 6.46 -8.84 -4.68
C LEU A 13 6.91 -9.93 -5.66
N SER A 14 6.28 -10.00 -6.84
CA SER A 14 6.62 -11.03 -7.82
C SER A 14 8.07 -10.96 -8.29
N GLN A 15 8.64 -9.76 -8.27
CA GLN A 15 10.05 -9.50 -8.53
C GLN A 15 10.58 -8.39 -7.62
N PRO A 16 11.82 -8.51 -7.12
CA PRO A 16 12.45 -7.42 -6.40
C PRO A 16 12.63 -6.20 -7.31
N ILE A 17 12.56 -5.02 -6.70
CA ILE A 17 12.90 -3.76 -7.36
C ILE A 17 14.41 -3.75 -7.56
N THR A 18 14.83 -4.06 -8.78
CA THR A 18 16.24 -4.23 -9.11
C THR A 18 17.03 -2.94 -8.90
N ALA A 19 18.16 -3.06 -8.21
CA ALA A 19 19.10 -1.98 -7.98
C ALA A 19 20.54 -2.47 -8.21
N PRO A 20 20.95 -2.70 -9.47
CA PRO A 20 22.25 -3.28 -9.77
C PRO A 20 23.40 -2.41 -9.22
N GLY A 21 24.32 -3.02 -8.47
CA GLY A 21 25.48 -2.33 -7.90
C GLY A 21 25.19 -1.43 -6.70
N ALA A 22 23.95 -1.39 -6.21
CA ALA A 22 23.64 -0.71 -4.95
C ALA A 22 24.12 -1.56 -3.76
N SER A 23 24.80 -0.93 -2.81
CA SER A 23 25.15 -1.59 -1.54
C SER A 23 23.90 -1.71 -0.67
N ARG A 24 23.87 -2.72 0.20
CA ARG A 24 22.77 -2.93 1.16
C ARG A 24 22.54 -1.69 2.02
N GLU A 25 23.60 -1.03 2.46
CA GLU A 25 23.53 0.18 3.29
C GLU A 25 22.83 1.33 2.56
N ARG A 26 23.05 1.49 1.25
CA ARG A 26 22.36 2.53 0.46
C ARG A 26 20.87 2.23 0.27
N LEU A 27 20.51 0.95 0.18
CA LEU A 27 19.12 0.49 0.11
C LEU A 27 18.41 0.70 1.46
N LEU A 28 19.07 0.39 2.57
CA LEU A 28 18.55 0.66 3.91
C LEU A 28 18.41 2.15 4.17
N ALA A 29 19.40 2.96 3.79
CA ALA A 29 19.33 4.41 3.90
C ALA A 29 18.18 5.01 3.08
N TYR A 30 17.87 4.43 1.92
CA TYR A 30 16.71 4.81 1.13
C TYR A 30 15.39 4.53 1.87
N LEU A 31 15.23 3.30 2.39
CA LEU A 31 14.02 2.89 3.08
C LEU A 31 13.81 3.60 4.44
N ALA A 32 14.89 3.94 5.14
CA ALA A 32 14.85 4.68 6.39
C ALA A 32 14.27 6.11 6.23
N LEU A 33 14.29 6.67 5.03
CA LEU A 33 13.65 7.93 4.71
C LEU A 33 12.15 7.75 4.43
N VAL A 34 11.41 7.12 5.36
CA VAL A 34 9.99 6.67 5.26
C VAL A 34 9.11 7.45 4.28
N ASP A 35 9.07 8.79 4.39
CA ASP A 35 8.26 9.68 3.55
C ASP A 35 8.53 9.51 2.04
N ARG A 36 9.78 9.26 1.66
CA ARG A 36 10.24 9.15 0.27
C ARG A 36 9.70 7.90 -0.44
N PRO A 37 9.99 6.66 0.00
CA PRO A 37 9.44 5.47 -0.62
C PRO A 37 7.91 5.45 -0.58
N LEU A 38 7.28 5.98 0.48
CA LEU A 38 5.82 6.13 0.52
C LEU A 38 5.29 7.09 -0.54
N THR A 39 5.95 8.24 -0.71
CA THR A 39 5.61 9.21 -1.75
C THR A 39 5.74 8.62 -3.14
N ALA A 40 6.82 7.85 -3.38
CA ALA A 40 7.05 7.16 -4.64
C ALA A 40 5.99 6.08 -4.91
N LEU A 41 5.56 5.34 -3.88
CA LEU A 41 4.59 4.25 -4.00
C LEU A 41 3.17 4.77 -4.24
N LEU A 42 2.75 5.87 -3.60
CA LEU A 42 1.32 6.27 -3.59
C LEU A 42 1.01 7.49 -4.46
N ALA A 43 2.01 8.03 -5.15
CA ALA A 43 1.97 9.29 -5.89
C ALA A 43 1.78 10.51 -4.97
N ARG A 44 2.76 11.41 -5.00
CA ARG A 44 2.88 12.55 -4.08
C ARG A 44 1.64 13.41 -4.01
N GLU A 45 1.05 13.69 -5.15
CA GLU A 45 -0.13 14.55 -5.29
C GLU A 45 -1.39 14.00 -4.63
N ARG A 46 -1.37 12.74 -4.20
CA ARG A 46 -2.48 12.06 -3.50
C ARG A 46 -2.22 11.84 -2.02
N LEU A 47 -1.03 12.17 -1.56
CA LEU A 47 -0.61 12.07 -0.19
C LEU A 47 -0.64 13.45 0.46
N THR A 48 -1.31 13.53 1.60
CA THR A 48 -1.26 14.69 2.47
C THR A 48 -0.60 14.27 3.77
N PRO A 49 0.61 14.78 4.10
CA PRO A 49 1.25 14.49 5.38
C PRO A 49 0.39 15.03 6.52
N ILE A 50 0.25 14.24 7.57
CA ILE A 50 -0.49 14.60 8.80
C ILE A 50 0.49 14.81 9.95
N ALA A 51 1.47 13.91 10.05
CA ALA A 51 2.57 13.91 11.00
C ALA A 51 3.77 13.17 10.39
N PRO A 52 4.98 13.21 10.97
CA PRO A 52 6.11 12.42 10.49
C PRO A 52 5.74 10.94 10.35
N GLY A 53 5.95 10.36 9.15
CA GLY A 53 5.57 8.97 8.85
C GLY A 53 4.07 8.71 8.72
N GLU A 54 3.18 9.71 8.87
CA GLU A 54 1.73 9.54 8.77
C GLU A 54 1.10 10.39 7.67
N PHE A 55 0.27 9.75 6.83
CA PHE A 55 -0.27 10.35 5.62
C PHE A 55 -1.74 10.02 5.44
N THR A 56 -2.51 10.98 4.94
CA THR A 56 -3.78 10.69 4.28
C THR A 56 -3.50 10.41 2.81
N TYR A 57 -3.95 9.26 2.32
CA TYR A 57 -3.97 8.91 0.90
C TYR A 57 -5.40 8.97 0.37
N ARG A 58 -5.63 9.77 -0.67
CA ARG A 58 -6.92 9.80 -1.39
C ARG A 58 -6.76 9.21 -2.78
N SER A 59 -7.48 8.13 -3.06
CA SER A 59 -7.42 7.52 -4.39
C SER A 59 -8.19 8.34 -5.42
N ASN A 60 -8.03 7.96 -6.70
CA ASN A 60 -8.95 8.46 -7.72
C ASN A 60 -10.37 7.94 -7.45
N PRO A 61 -11.40 8.65 -7.92
CA PRO A 61 -12.73 8.10 -8.00
C PRO A 61 -12.74 6.83 -8.86
N HIS A 62 -13.46 5.81 -8.39
CA HIS A 62 -13.65 4.54 -9.07
C HIS A 62 -15.15 4.28 -9.23
N GLN A 63 -15.58 3.93 -10.44
CA GLN A 63 -16.95 3.51 -10.68
C GLN A 63 -17.14 2.08 -10.19
N VAL A 64 -18.09 1.86 -9.28
CA VAL A 64 -18.52 0.55 -8.81
C VAL A 64 -20.02 0.46 -9.00
N LEU A 65 -20.45 -0.29 -10.01
CA LEU A 65 -21.85 -0.31 -10.47
C LEU A 65 -22.33 1.12 -10.76
N GLN A 66 -23.34 1.60 -10.06
CA GLN A 66 -23.90 2.95 -10.17
C GLN A 66 -23.23 3.99 -9.26
N TRP A 67 -22.31 3.57 -8.38
CA TRP A 67 -21.71 4.44 -7.37
C TRP A 67 -20.30 4.89 -7.77
N GLN A 68 -19.97 6.13 -7.44
CA GLN A 68 -18.63 6.67 -7.56
C GLN A 68 -17.96 6.64 -6.19
N VAL A 69 -16.98 5.75 -6.03
CA VAL A 69 -16.31 5.52 -4.74
C VAL A 69 -14.95 6.19 -4.73
N VAL A 70 -14.66 6.89 -3.64
CA VAL A 70 -13.34 7.47 -3.37
C VAL A 70 -12.81 6.89 -2.05
N PRO A 71 -11.98 5.83 -2.12
CA PRO A 71 -11.19 5.38 -0.99
C PRO A 71 -10.26 6.48 -0.46
N THR A 72 -10.36 6.72 0.85
CA THR A 72 -9.43 7.55 1.62
C THR A 72 -8.86 6.70 2.74
N LEU A 73 -7.53 6.62 2.84
CA LEU A 73 -6.83 5.89 3.88
C LEU A 73 -5.98 6.83 4.72
N THR A 74 -5.88 6.56 6.01
CA THR A 74 -4.75 7.05 6.82
C THR A 74 -3.72 5.93 6.88
N LEU A 75 -2.49 6.26 6.55
CA LEU A 75 -1.36 5.34 6.46
C LEU A 75 -0.27 5.79 7.41
N ARG A 76 0.37 4.83 8.07
CA ARG A 76 1.53 5.04 8.93
C ARG A 76 2.67 4.19 8.40
N GLY A 77 3.77 4.84 8.05
CA GLY A 77 5.04 4.23 7.72
C GLY A 77 6.00 4.31 8.89
N GLU A 78 6.72 3.24 9.14
CA GLU A 78 7.71 3.15 10.22
C GLU A 78 8.95 2.44 9.71
N TRP A 79 10.11 2.88 10.20
CA TRP A 79 11.38 2.21 9.95
C TRP A 79 11.71 1.37 11.19
N GLU A 80 11.64 0.05 11.05
CA GLU A 80 11.84 -0.89 12.15
C GLU A 80 12.60 -2.12 11.65
N GLY A 81 13.59 -2.60 12.40
CA GLY A 81 14.27 -3.86 12.09
C GLY A 81 14.92 -3.92 10.69
N GLU A 82 15.46 -2.80 10.19
CA GLU A 82 15.99 -2.67 8.82
C GLU A 82 14.93 -2.82 7.70
N GLN A 83 13.67 -2.60 8.03
CA GLN A 83 12.54 -2.69 7.12
C GLN A 83 11.65 -1.45 7.22
N LEU A 84 11.07 -1.08 6.08
CA LEU A 84 9.99 -0.11 6.03
C LEU A 84 8.68 -0.86 6.18
N GLU A 85 8.00 -0.65 7.30
CA GLU A 85 6.66 -1.14 7.54
C GLU A 85 5.64 -0.05 7.19
N VAL A 86 4.54 -0.44 6.57
CA VAL A 86 3.45 0.46 6.20
C VAL A 86 2.13 -0.18 6.59
N ARG A 87 1.30 0.56 7.34
CA ARG A 87 -0.02 0.08 7.74
C ARG A 87 -1.09 1.14 7.58
N SER A 88 -2.29 0.72 7.22
CA SER A 88 -3.47 1.58 7.31
C SER A 88 -3.94 1.68 8.75
N THR A 89 -4.04 2.89 9.29
CA THR A 89 -4.64 3.14 10.61
C THR A 89 -6.13 3.43 10.51
N SER A 90 -6.59 3.89 9.34
CA SER A 90 -8.01 4.04 9.04
C SER A 90 -8.28 3.90 7.55
N CYS A 91 -9.49 3.46 7.20
CA CYS A 91 -9.99 3.50 5.83
C CYS A 91 -11.43 3.98 5.82
N ARG A 92 -11.74 4.91 4.92
CA ARG A 92 -13.09 5.39 4.64
C ARG A 92 -13.38 5.28 3.16
N LEU A 93 -14.50 4.67 2.81
CA LEU A 93 -15.00 4.64 1.44
C LEU A 93 -16.08 5.69 1.28
N VAL A 94 -15.75 6.83 0.66
CA VAL A 94 -16.73 7.91 0.42
C VAL A 94 -17.45 7.67 -0.90
N GLY A 95 -18.76 7.96 -0.96
CA GLY A 95 -19.54 7.94 -2.22
C GLY A 95 -20.32 6.65 -2.49
N LEU A 96 -20.39 5.74 -1.51
CA LEU A 96 -21.31 4.62 -1.51
C LEU A 96 -22.61 5.05 -0.82
N GLY A 97 -23.77 4.75 -1.41
CA GLY A 97 -25.07 5.06 -0.79
C GLY A 97 -25.30 4.31 0.53
N PHE A 98 -26.50 4.46 1.10
CA PHE A 98 -26.89 3.86 2.39
C PHE A 98 -26.53 2.35 2.48
N GLY A 99 -25.78 1.97 3.52
CA GLY A 99 -25.59 0.57 3.94
C GLY A 99 -24.17 0.00 3.83
N MET A 100 -23.22 0.69 3.19
CA MET A 100 -21.84 0.19 3.03
C MET A 100 -20.83 0.80 4.00
N ASP A 101 -21.29 1.57 4.99
CA ASP A 101 -20.46 2.07 6.11
C ASP A 101 -19.93 0.94 7.01
N SER A 102 -20.39 -0.30 6.79
CA SER A 102 -19.91 -1.51 7.46
C SER A 102 -18.75 -2.21 6.74
N ILE A 103 -18.19 -1.59 5.69
CA ILE A 103 -17.02 -2.13 4.97
C ILE A 103 -15.74 -1.55 5.58
N GLY A 104 -14.96 -2.41 6.23
CA GLY A 104 -13.61 -2.10 6.70
C GLY A 104 -12.56 -2.64 5.74
N PHE A 105 -11.51 -1.87 5.50
CA PHE A 105 -10.36 -2.30 4.70
C PHE A 105 -9.08 -2.10 5.50
N THR A 106 -8.20 -3.09 5.46
CA THR A 106 -6.86 -3.01 6.07
C THR A 106 -5.80 -3.19 4.99
N LEU A 107 -4.66 -2.54 5.18
CA LEU A 107 -3.45 -2.72 4.40
C LEU A 107 -2.26 -2.77 5.35
N GLU A 108 -1.43 -3.76 5.19
CA GLU A 108 -0.11 -3.89 5.81
C GLU A 108 0.89 -4.24 4.72
N ALA A 109 2.09 -3.68 4.78
CA ALA A 109 3.14 -3.97 3.82
C ALA A 109 4.51 -3.79 4.47
N VAL A 110 5.48 -4.53 3.95
CA VAL A 110 6.87 -4.46 4.38
C VAL A 110 7.75 -4.40 3.16
N LEU A 111 8.77 -3.56 3.22
CA LEU A 111 9.84 -3.48 2.22
C LEU A 111 11.19 -3.58 2.92
N GLY A 112 12.09 -4.40 2.36
CA GLY A 112 13.42 -4.63 2.90
C GLY A 112 14.49 -4.68 1.81
N ALA A 113 15.75 -4.55 2.21
CA ALA A 113 16.89 -4.72 1.32
C ALA A 113 17.22 -6.20 1.14
N GLU A 114 17.31 -6.63 -0.12
CA GLU A 114 17.74 -7.96 -0.56
C GLU A 114 19.02 -7.87 -1.41
N GLU A 115 19.61 -9.01 -1.76
CA GLU A 115 20.87 -9.08 -2.54
C GLU A 115 20.82 -8.33 -3.88
N ARG A 116 19.65 -8.26 -4.52
CA ARG A 116 19.47 -7.69 -5.87
C ARG A 116 18.71 -6.37 -5.89
N GLY A 117 18.35 -5.82 -4.74
CA GLY A 117 17.57 -4.59 -4.63
C GLY A 117 16.58 -4.61 -3.47
N LEU A 118 15.34 -4.18 -3.69
CA LEU A 118 14.32 -4.15 -2.64
C LEU A 118 13.29 -5.27 -2.86
N GLY A 119 12.99 -6.02 -1.82
CA GLY A 119 11.92 -7.01 -1.80
C GLY A 119 10.93 -6.74 -0.67
N GLY A 120 9.92 -7.59 -0.55
CA GLY A 120 8.88 -7.42 0.46
C GLY A 120 7.51 -7.94 0.03
N TRP A 121 6.49 -7.53 0.79
CA TRP A 121 5.12 -8.04 0.66
C TRP A 121 4.08 -6.99 1.00
N ALA A 122 2.86 -7.25 0.57
CA ALA A 122 1.67 -6.53 1.00
C ALA A 122 0.55 -7.51 1.37
N GLU A 123 -0.15 -7.21 2.44
CA GLU A 123 -1.37 -7.87 2.88
C GLU A 123 -2.52 -6.86 2.90
N VAL A 124 -3.67 -7.29 2.41
CA VAL A 124 -4.90 -6.50 2.42
C VAL A 124 -6.04 -7.32 3.00
N GLY A 125 -6.89 -6.66 3.76
CA GLY A 125 -8.02 -7.28 4.44
C GLY A 125 -9.33 -6.57 4.15
N LEU A 126 -10.41 -7.35 4.20
CA LEU A 126 -11.78 -6.86 4.06
C LEU A 126 -12.63 -7.34 5.24
N HIS A 127 -13.33 -6.40 5.86
CA HIS A 127 -14.39 -6.64 6.84
C HIS A 127 -15.70 -6.21 6.20
N SER A 128 -16.69 -7.10 6.14
CA SER A 128 -18.04 -6.75 5.69
C SER A 128 -19.01 -7.84 6.11
N ARG A 129 -20.27 -7.48 6.36
CA ARG A 129 -21.33 -8.49 6.52
C ARG A 129 -21.64 -9.23 5.22
N LEU A 130 -21.34 -8.61 4.07
CA LEU A 130 -21.63 -9.15 2.74
C LEU A 130 -20.76 -10.36 2.38
N ILE A 131 -19.58 -10.50 2.99
CA ILE A 131 -18.67 -11.64 2.77
C ILE A 131 -19.04 -12.88 3.60
N GLY A 132 -20.22 -12.90 4.23
CA GLY A 132 -20.74 -14.07 4.93
C GLY A 132 -21.16 -15.21 3.99
N ASN A 133 -21.53 -14.91 2.74
CA ASN A 133 -21.95 -15.91 1.75
C ASN A 133 -20.88 -16.16 0.66
N SER A 134 -21.04 -17.24 -0.12
CA SER A 134 -20.06 -17.69 -1.13
C SER A 134 -19.81 -16.66 -2.24
N ILE A 135 -20.85 -15.98 -2.70
CA ILE A 135 -20.76 -14.95 -3.75
C ILE A 135 -19.99 -13.74 -3.21
N GLY A 136 -20.35 -13.25 -2.03
CA GLY A 136 -19.69 -12.14 -1.36
C GLY A 136 -18.22 -12.42 -1.09
N ARG A 137 -17.86 -13.63 -0.63
CA ARG A 137 -16.45 -14.04 -0.48
C ARG A 137 -15.69 -14.01 -1.80
N LYS A 138 -16.31 -14.48 -2.89
CA LYS A 138 -15.69 -14.47 -4.22
C LYS A 138 -15.46 -13.05 -4.73
N VAL A 139 -16.48 -12.19 -4.61
CA VAL A 139 -16.37 -10.76 -5.00
C VAL A 139 -15.33 -10.05 -4.14
N GLY A 140 -15.34 -10.25 -2.83
CA GLY A 140 -14.35 -9.69 -1.91
C GLY A 140 -12.93 -10.14 -2.24
N THR A 141 -12.75 -11.43 -2.60
CA THR A 141 -11.45 -11.96 -3.03
C THR A 141 -10.95 -11.24 -4.27
N LEU A 142 -11.77 -11.13 -5.31
CA LEU A 142 -11.40 -10.42 -6.54
C LEU A 142 -11.07 -8.95 -6.28
N ALA A 143 -11.79 -8.29 -5.37
CA ALA A 143 -11.50 -6.92 -4.98
C ALA A 143 -10.13 -6.78 -4.29
N LEU A 144 -9.80 -7.67 -3.36
CA LEU A 144 -8.49 -7.68 -2.69
C LEU A 144 -7.34 -7.96 -3.69
N GLU A 145 -7.51 -8.92 -4.59
CA GLU A 145 -6.52 -9.19 -5.65
C GLU A 145 -6.31 -7.96 -6.55
N ALA A 146 -7.38 -7.26 -6.94
CA ALA A 146 -7.28 -6.06 -7.75
C ALA A 146 -6.57 -4.90 -7.03
N VAL A 147 -6.64 -4.84 -5.69
CA VAL A 147 -5.86 -3.88 -4.89
C VAL A 147 -4.39 -4.27 -4.88
N LEU A 148 -4.06 -5.54 -4.62
CA LEU A 148 -2.69 -6.04 -4.62
C LEU A 148 -2.01 -5.82 -5.97
N ASP A 149 -2.70 -6.13 -7.08
CA ASP A 149 -2.24 -5.83 -8.44
C ASP A 149 -1.87 -4.35 -8.62
N ARG A 150 -2.66 -3.45 -8.03
CA ARG A 150 -2.45 -2.01 -8.16
C ARG A 150 -1.28 -1.53 -7.29
N VAL A 151 -1.11 -2.10 -6.10
CA VAL A 151 0.05 -1.84 -5.23
C VAL A 151 1.32 -2.27 -5.96
N GLU A 152 1.35 -3.49 -6.49
CA GLU A 152 2.48 -4.04 -7.24
C GLU A 152 2.86 -3.16 -8.44
N ARG A 153 1.89 -2.78 -9.30
CA ARG A 153 2.15 -1.87 -10.44
C ARG A 153 2.66 -0.49 -10.05
N ARG A 154 2.42 -0.04 -8.82
CA ARG A 154 2.95 1.23 -8.31
C ARG A 154 4.35 1.07 -7.77
N VAL A 155 4.64 -0.02 -7.08
CA VAL A 155 6.00 -0.41 -6.68
C VAL A 155 6.90 -0.52 -7.92
N GLU A 156 6.45 -1.22 -8.96
CA GLU A 156 7.19 -1.41 -10.20
C GLU A 156 7.50 -0.10 -10.95
N ARG A 157 6.64 0.91 -10.85
CA ARG A 157 6.80 2.16 -11.60
C ARG A 157 7.36 3.28 -10.74
N GLY A 158 6.63 3.68 -9.71
CA GLY A 158 6.97 4.83 -8.88
C GLY A 158 8.21 4.59 -8.04
N MET A 159 8.23 3.49 -7.29
CA MET A 159 9.34 3.18 -6.39
C MET A 159 10.62 2.80 -7.14
N ARG A 160 10.52 2.03 -8.23
CA ARG A 160 11.66 1.74 -9.11
C ARG A 160 12.33 3.01 -9.65
N ASN A 161 11.54 3.96 -10.13
CA ASN A 161 12.06 5.21 -10.68
C ASN A 161 12.71 6.08 -9.59
N ASP A 162 12.06 6.20 -8.42
CA ASP A 162 12.58 7.01 -7.32
C ASP A 162 13.85 6.41 -6.69
N LEU A 163 13.91 5.09 -6.55
CA LEU A 163 15.12 4.38 -6.12
C LEU A 163 16.26 4.58 -7.12
N GLY A 164 15.99 4.49 -8.42
CA GLY A 164 16.98 4.79 -9.45
C GLY A 164 17.54 6.21 -9.33
N ALA A 165 16.67 7.20 -9.11
CA ALA A 165 17.08 8.59 -8.89
C ALA A 165 17.92 8.77 -7.60
N TRP A 166 17.55 8.10 -6.51
CA TRP A 166 18.33 8.08 -5.27
C TRP A 166 19.76 7.56 -5.49
N LEU A 167 19.89 6.42 -6.17
CA LEU A 167 21.16 5.76 -6.39
C LEU A 167 22.09 6.58 -7.30
N ALA A 168 21.51 7.29 -8.28
CA ALA A 168 22.22 8.24 -9.14
C ALA A 168 22.69 9.52 -8.42
N GLY A 169 22.42 9.67 -7.11
CA GLY A 169 22.79 10.85 -6.34
C GLY A 169 21.84 12.04 -6.52
N GLY A 170 20.63 11.79 -7.04
CA GLY A 170 19.59 12.81 -7.14
C GLY A 170 19.25 13.37 -5.76
N LYS A 171 19.46 14.68 -5.59
CA LYS A 171 18.93 15.43 -4.44
C LYS A 171 17.43 15.62 -4.59
N PHE A 172 16.72 15.52 -3.48
CA PHE A 172 15.31 15.88 -3.32
C PHE A 172 15.22 16.92 -2.22
#